data_AF-A0A849FRG2-F1
#
_entry.id   AF-A0A849FRG2-F1
#
_cell.length_a   1.000
_cell.length_b   1.000
_cell.length_c   1.000
_cell.angle_alpha   90.00
_cell.angle_beta   90.00
_cell.angle_gamma   90.00
#
_symmetry.space_group_name_H-M   'P 1'
#
loop_
_entity.id
_entity.type
_entity.pdbx_description
1 polymer ?
#
loop_
_entity_poly.entity_id
_entity_poly.type
_entity_poly.pdbx_seq_one_letter_code
_entity_poly.pdbx_strand_id
1 'polypeptide(L)'
;MYDQSEKAVRRTANGTPARKTYEILAAQALTRLSPGAGESADVAYNRDVALLSDAALQDDPGARQKIIADIVLGGASPARFISSYASDAARHLGYLWETNQISFAEVTIGVARLQEAVRRMA
;
A
#
# COMPACT_ATOMS: atom_id res chain seq x y z
N MET A 1 58.47 32.89 35.24
CA MET A 1 58.02 32.18 34.02
C MET A 1 56.83 31.35 34.44
N TYR A 2 55.65 31.77 33.99
CA TYR A 2 54.34 31.37 34.47
C TYR A 2 53.85 30.23 33.59
N ASP A 3 53.54 29.06 34.16
CA ASP A 3 52.70 28.06 33.51
C ASP A 3 51.59 27.67 34.51
N GLN A 4 50.54 28.47 34.45
CA GLN A 4 49.23 28.14 34.98
C GLN A 4 48.50 27.30 33.94
N SER A 5 48.36 26.01 34.16
CA SER A 5 47.33 25.20 33.51
C SER A 5 46.93 23.97 34.33
N GLU A 6 46.72 24.17 35.63
CA GLU A 6 45.84 23.29 36.41
C GLU A 6 44.37 23.71 36.17
N LYS A 7 43.51 22.72 35.94
CA LYS A 7 42.06 22.71 36.20
C LYS A 7 41.15 23.46 35.22
N ALA A 8 40.60 22.67 34.29
CA ALA A 8 39.22 22.83 33.83
C ALA A 8 38.54 21.46 33.67
N VAL A 9 38.31 20.78 34.79
CA VAL A 9 37.11 19.94 34.93
C VAL A 9 35.93 20.90 34.84
N ARG A 10 35.13 20.85 33.76
CA ARG A 10 33.73 21.26 33.77
C ARG A 10 32.98 20.75 32.53
N ARG A 11 32.02 19.87 32.83
CA ARG A 11 30.69 19.71 32.21
C ARG A 11 30.60 19.08 30.82
N THR A 12 30.39 17.75 30.86
CA THR A 12 29.17 17.10 30.34
C THR A 12 28.37 17.86 29.26
N ALA A 13 28.68 17.58 28.00
CA ALA A 13 27.78 17.73 26.86
C ALA A 13 28.14 16.56 25.92
N ASN A 14 27.33 15.51 25.77
CA ASN A 14 26.01 15.56 25.20
C ASN A 14 25.22 14.31 25.64
N GLY A 15 24.15 14.54 26.39
CA GLY A 15 23.09 13.56 26.54
C GLY A 15 22.27 13.45 25.26
N THR A 16 22.27 12.25 24.69
CA THR A 16 21.12 11.59 24.04
C THR A 16 20.61 12.13 22.68
N PRO A 17 21.28 11.80 21.55
CA PRO A 17 20.63 11.84 20.23
C PRO A 17 19.52 10.79 20.09
N ALA A 18 19.61 9.68 20.84
CA ALA A 18 18.66 8.57 20.74
C ALA A 18 17.22 8.95 21.17
N ARG A 19 17.06 9.84 22.15
CA ARG A 19 15.73 10.23 22.69
C ARG A 19 14.85 10.87 21.62
N LYS A 20 15.43 11.79 20.84
CA LYS A 20 14.75 12.45 19.72
C LYS A 20 14.42 11.46 18.60
N THR A 21 15.29 10.49 18.33
CA THR A 21 15.03 9.45 17.33
C THR A 21 13.87 8.53 17.74
N TYR A 22 13.79 8.15 19.02
CA TYR A 22 12.67 7.36 19.53
C TYR A 22 11.37 8.15 19.53
N GLU A 23 11.39 9.44 19.86
CA GLU A 23 10.20 10.31 19.80
C GLU A 23 9.66 10.42 18.36
N ILE A 24 10.54 10.53 17.36
CA ILE A 24 10.14 10.56 15.95
C ILE A 24 9.55 9.20 15.52
N LEU A 25 10.20 8.09 15.86
CA LEU A 25 9.71 6.75 15.55
C LEU A 25 8.40 6.42 16.28
N ALA A 26 8.27 6.83 17.53
CA ALA A 26 7.05 6.65 18.33
C ALA A 26 5.90 7.50 17.78
N ALA A 27 6.15 8.76 17.40
CA ALA A 27 5.15 9.60 16.75
C ALA A 27 4.68 9.01 15.41
N GLN A 28 5.60 8.46 14.61
CA GLN A 28 5.27 7.77 13.36
C GLN A 28 4.50 6.47 13.60
N ALA A 29 4.86 5.69 14.62
CA ALA A 29 4.13 4.49 15.00
C ALA A 29 2.71 4.83 15.49
N LEU A 30 2.55 5.84 16.35
CA LEU A 30 1.26 6.31 16.85
C LEU A 30 0.37 6.85 15.72
N THR A 31 0.96 7.53 14.74
CA THR A 31 0.22 7.99 13.54
C THR A 31 -0.30 6.81 12.71
N ARG A 32 0.50 5.74 12.58
CA ARG A 32 0.09 4.51 11.87
C ARG A 32 -0.90 3.66 12.65
N LEU A 33 -0.87 3.73 13.98
CA LEU A 33 -1.77 3.01 14.89
C LEU A 33 -3.04 3.81 15.22
N SER A 34 -3.21 5.01 14.67
CA SER A 34 -4.41 5.80 14.89
C SER A 34 -5.63 5.03 14.36
N PRO A 35 -6.68 4.81 15.16
CA PRO A 35 -7.80 3.91 14.83
C PRO A 35 -8.47 4.22 13.48
N GLY A 36 -8.50 5.50 13.09
CA GLY A 36 -9.11 5.93 11.81
C GLY A 36 -8.20 5.81 10.58
N ALA A 37 -6.89 5.64 10.76
CA ALA A 37 -5.96 5.49 9.63
C ALA A 37 -6.06 4.10 8.99
N GLY A 38 -6.26 3.05 9.80
CA GLY A 38 -6.50 1.69 9.33
C GLY A 38 -7.83 1.55 8.61
N GLU A 39 -8.91 2.04 9.21
CA GLU A 39 -10.26 1.99 8.62
C GLU A 39 -10.33 2.75 7.28
N SER A 40 -9.71 3.94 7.19
CA SER A 40 -9.66 4.69 5.94
C SER A 40 -8.85 3.98 4.85
N ALA A 41 -7.76 3.29 5.23
CA ALA A 41 -6.94 2.53 4.31
C ALA A 41 -7.66 1.26 3.81
N ASP A 42 -8.40 0.59 4.67
CA ASP A 42 -9.21 -0.59 4.31
C ASP A 42 -10.38 -0.21 3.39
N VAL A 43 -11.05 0.90 3.66
CA VAL A 43 -12.10 1.45 2.77
C VAL A 43 -11.52 1.79 1.39
N ALA A 44 -10.37 2.45 1.34
CA ALA A 44 -9.70 2.76 0.07
C ALA A 44 -9.30 1.47 -0.68
N TYR A 45 -8.71 0.51 0.03
CA TYR A 45 -8.32 -0.79 -0.53
C TYR A 45 -9.52 -1.51 -1.15
N ASN A 46 -10.62 -1.64 -0.41
CA ASN A 46 -11.82 -2.34 -0.88
C ASN A 46 -12.45 -1.65 -2.10
N ARG A 47 -12.49 -0.31 -2.09
CA ARG A 47 -12.95 0.47 -3.24
C ARG A 47 -12.08 0.21 -4.47
N ASP A 48 -10.77 0.23 -4.30
CA ASP A 48 -9.83 0.05 -5.41
C ASP A 48 -9.89 -1.38 -5.98
N VAL A 49 -10.11 -2.39 -5.14
CA VAL A 49 -10.40 -3.77 -5.57
C VAL A 49 -11.68 -3.83 -6.41
N ALA A 50 -12.77 -3.19 -5.96
CA ALA A 50 -14.02 -3.17 -6.70
C ALA A 50 -13.88 -2.47 -8.07
N LEU A 51 -13.16 -1.35 -8.12
CA LEU A 51 -12.87 -0.63 -9.37
C LEU A 51 -12.02 -1.48 -10.32
N LEU A 52 -11.04 -2.21 -9.79
CA LEU A 52 -10.21 -3.11 -10.59
C LEU A 52 -11.03 -4.28 -11.16
N SER A 53 -11.94 -4.86 -10.35
CA SER A 53 -12.86 -5.90 -10.80
C SER A 53 -13.78 -5.41 -11.91
N ASP A 54 -14.39 -4.25 -11.76
CA ASP A 54 -15.26 -3.67 -12.80
C ASP A 54 -14.46 -3.38 -14.08
N ALA A 55 -13.30 -2.72 -13.96
CA ALA A 55 -12.45 -2.43 -15.11
C ALA A 55 -11.98 -3.71 -15.83
N ALA A 56 -11.80 -4.83 -15.13
CA ALA A 56 -11.47 -6.12 -15.73
C ALA A 56 -12.59 -6.68 -16.63
N LEU A 57 -13.85 -6.40 -16.31
CA LEU A 57 -15.01 -6.80 -17.10
C LEU A 57 -15.19 -5.92 -18.35
N GLN A 58 -14.85 -4.65 -18.26
CA GLN A 58 -14.94 -3.71 -19.39
C GLN A 58 -13.92 -4.02 -20.49
N ASP A 59 -14.33 -3.87 -21.76
CA ASP A 59 -13.43 -3.95 -22.91
C ASP A 59 -12.68 -2.63 -23.17
N ASP A 60 -12.09 -2.08 -22.11
CA ASP A 60 -11.31 -0.85 -22.15
C ASP A 60 -9.94 -1.07 -21.47
N PRO A 61 -8.89 -1.35 -22.27
CA PRO A 61 -7.53 -1.46 -21.77
C PRO A 61 -7.00 -0.18 -21.11
N GLY A 62 -7.45 0.99 -21.58
CA GLY A 62 -7.04 2.30 -21.05
C GLY A 62 -7.59 2.53 -19.65
N ALA A 63 -8.89 2.26 -19.44
CA ALA A 63 -9.52 2.33 -18.13
C ALA A 63 -8.84 1.39 -17.12
N ARG A 64 -8.56 0.13 -17.50
CA ARG A 64 -7.82 -0.79 -16.63
C ARG A 64 -6.44 -0.27 -16.27
N GLN A 65 -5.68 0.19 -17.25
CA GLN A 65 -4.32 0.68 -17.02
C GLN A 65 -4.32 1.89 -16.09
N LYS A 66 -5.33 2.77 -16.20
CA LYS A 66 -5.51 3.90 -15.30
C LYS A 66 -5.74 3.44 -13.85
N ILE A 67 -6.68 2.51 -13.62
CA ILE A 67 -6.95 2.00 -12.25
C ILE A 67 -5.69 1.35 -11.65
N ILE A 68 -4.97 0.57 -12.44
CA ILE A 68 -3.70 -0.05 -12.00
C ILE A 68 -2.67 1.03 -11.65
N ALA A 69 -2.53 2.07 -12.47
CA ALA A 69 -1.63 3.18 -12.19
C ALA A 69 -2.03 3.94 -10.92
N ASP A 70 -3.33 4.19 -10.70
CA ASP A 70 -3.85 4.86 -9.52
C ASP A 70 -3.53 4.05 -8.24
N ILE A 71 -3.69 2.73 -8.27
CA ILE A 71 -3.33 1.82 -7.16
C ILE A 71 -1.82 1.88 -6.85
N VAL A 72 -0.98 1.84 -7.88
CA VAL A 72 0.49 1.90 -7.71
C VAL A 72 0.94 3.27 -7.20
N LEU A 73 0.37 4.36 -7.73
CA LEU A 73 0.61 5.72 -7.25
C LEU A 73 0.12 5.92 -5.81
N GLY A 74 -0.92 5.19 -5.40
CA GLY A 74 -1.38 5.09 -4.01
C GLY A 74 -0.41 4.37 -3.07
N GLY A 75 0.75 3.89 -3.57
CA GLY A 75 1.81 3.29 -2.77
C GLY A 75 1.78 1.76 -2.73
N ALA A 76 0.96 1.10 -3.56
CA ALA A 76 1.03 -0.35 -3.71
C ALA A 76 2.30 -0.75 -4.47
N SER A 77 3.13 -1.61 -3.86
CA SER A 77 4.24 -2.24 -4.57
C SER A 77 3.71 -3.26 -5.59
N PRO A 78 4.46 -3.60 -6.65
CA PRO A 78 4.08 -4.66 -7.58
C PRO A 78 3.75 -5.99 -6.87
N ALA A 79 4.54 -6.38 -5.87
CA ALA A 79 4.30 -7.58 -5.08
C ALA A 79 2.96 -7.52 -4.31
N ARG A 80 2.62 -6.36 -3.72
CA ARG A 80 1.32 -6.16 -3.04
C ARG A 80 0.16 -6.14 -4.04
N PHE A 81 0.35 -5.55 -5.21
CA PHE A 81 -0.64 -5.58 -6.27
C PHE A 81 -1.00 -7.01 -6.65
N ILE A 82 0.01 -7.86 -6.91
CA ILE A 82 -0.18 -9.25 -7.32
C ILE A 82 -0.82 -10.08 -6.19
N SER A 83 -0.24 -10.02 -4.98
CA SER A 83 -0.65 -10.86 -3.85
C SER A 83 -1.98 -10.46 -3.20
N SER A 84 -2.38 -9.19 -3.30
CA SER A 84 -3.58 -8.66 -2.63
C SER A 84 -4.60 -8.18 -3.66
N TYR A 85 -4.34 -7.06 -4.35
CA TYR A 85 -5.34 -6.41 -5.22
C TYR A 85 -5.82 -7.32 -6.36
N ALA A 86 -4.93 -7.91 -7.15
CA ALA A 86 -5.28 -8.79 -8.25
C ALA A 86 -5.96 -10.08 -7.76
N SER A 87 -5.50 -10.61 -6.63
CA SER A 87 -6.06 -11.82 -6.01
C SER A 87 -7.48 -11.57 -5.49
N ASP A 88 -7.72 -10.46 -4.80
CA ASP A 88 -9.04 -10.11 -4.28
C ASP A 88 -10.01 -9.67 -5.38
N ALA A 89 -9.51 -8.98 -6.42
CA ALA A 89 -10.32 -8.68 -7.59
C ALA A 89 -10.77 -9.96 -8.30
N ALA A 90 -9.90 -10.96 -8.44
CA ALA A 90 -10.26 -12.26 -9.01
C ALA A 90 -11.27 -13.02 -8.15
N ARG A 91 -11.15 -12.98 -6.81
CA ARG A 91 -12.15 -13.54 -5.89
C ARG A 91 -13.51 -12.85 -6.05
N HIS A 92 -13.51 -11.53 -6.18
CA HIS A 92 -14.73 -10.76 -6.39
C HIS A 92 -15.42 -11.16 -7.71
N LEU A 93 -14.66 -11.31 -8.80
CA LEU A 93 -15.21 -11.80 -10.06
C LEU A 93 -15.79 -13.23 -9.91
N GLY A 94 -15.11 -14.11 -9.19
CA GLY A 94 -15.62 -15.45 -8.86
C GLY A 94 -16.96 -15.39 -8.10
N TYR A 95 -17.06 -14.51 -7.09
CA TYR A 95 -18.30 -14.29 -6.34
C TYR A 95 -19.44 -13.77 -7.22
N LEU A 96 -19.18 -12.81 -8.12
CA LEU A 96 -20.18 -12.31 -9.07
C LEU A 96 -20.70 -13.43 -9.98
N TRP A 97 -19.82 -14.32 -10.42
CA TRP A 97 -20.22 -15.49 -11.21
C TRP A 97 -21.04 -16.49 -10.39
N GLU A 98 -20.60 -16.86 -9.18
CA GLU A 98 -21.32 -17.76 -8.28
C GLU A 98 -22.73 -17.27 -7.95
N THR A 99 -22.91 -15.95 -7.89
CA THR A 99 -24.20 -15.29 -7.61
C THR A 99 -25.00 -14.95 -8.87
N ASN A 100 -24.60 -15.46 -10.05
CA ASN A 100 -25.25 -15.23 -11.35
C ASN A 100 -25.34 -13.76 -11.79
N GLN A 101 -24.43 -12.90 -11.33
CA GLN A 101 -24.35 -11.50 -11.75
C GLN A 101 -23.55 -11.32 -13.05
N ILE A 102 -22.64 -12.24 -13.34
CA ILE A 102 -21.88 -12.30 -14.60
C ILE A 102 -21.85 -13.74 -15.14
N SER A 103 -21.68 -13.87 -16.44
CA SER A 103 -21.57 -15.15 -17.15
C SER A 103 -20.19 -15.80 -16.97
N PHE A 104 -20.10 -17.08 -17.34
CA PHE A 104 -18.83 -17.81 -17.41
C PHE A 104 -17.80 -17.13 -18.35
N ALA A 105 -18.27 -16.57 -19.46
CA ALA A 105 -17.40 -15.87 -20.40
C ALA A 105 -16.82 -14.59 -19.76
N GLU A 106 -17.66 -13.81 -19.07
CA GLU A 106 -17.24 -12.57 -18.42
C GLU A 106 -16.22 -12.81 -17.29
N VAL A 107 -16.46 -13.80 -16.42
CA VAL A 107 -15.49 -14.12 -15.34
C VAL A 107 -14.15 -14.62 -15.90
N THR A 108 -14.17 -15.47 -16.94
CA THR A 108 -12.94 -16.00 -17.53
C THR A 108 -12.14 -14.92 -18.27
N ILE A 109 -12.81 -14.06 -19.03
CA ILE A 109 -12.17 -12.91 -19.70
C ILE A 109 -11.61 -11.92 -18.67
N GLY A 110 -12.39 -11.59 -17.64
CA GLY A 110 -11.96 -10.69 -16.57
C GLY A 110 -10.70 -11.20 -15.86
N VAL A 111 -10.69 -12.48 -15.48
CA VAL A 111 -9.52 -13.11 -14.85
C VAL A 111 -8.32 -13.17 -15.81
N ALA A 112 -8.52 -13.45 -17.10
CA ALA A 112 -7.44 -13.43 -18.08
C ALA A 112 -6.80 -12.03 -18.22
N ARG A 113 -7.62 -10.97 -18.24
CA ARG A 113 -7.14 -9.58 -18.25
C ARG A 113 -6.39 -9.22 -16.96
N LEU A 114 -6.81 -9.72 -15.80
CA LEU A 114 -6.05 -9.58 -14.55
C LEU A 114 -4.70 -10.31 -14.61
N GLN A 115 -4.66 -11.52 -15.16
CA GLN A 115 -3.41 -12.26 -15.36
C GLN A 115 -2.45 -11.53 -16.31
N GLU A 116 -2.97 -10.90 -17.36
CA GLU A 116 -2.16 -10.06 -18.26
C GLU A 116 -1.53 -8.88 -17.51
N ALA A 117 -2.31 -8.19 -16.67
CA ALA A 117 -1.80 -7.11 -15.84
C ALA A 117 -0.68 -7.58 -14.88
N VAL A 118 -0.87 -8.73 -14.23
CA VAL A 118 0.15 -9.34 -13.36
C VAL A 118 1.44 -9.63 -14.13
N ARG A 119 1.34 -10.22 -15.33
CA ARG A 119 2.51 -10.54 -16.16
C ARG A 119 3.32 -9.31 -16.59
N ARG A 120 2.68 -8.14 -16.72
CA ARG A 120 3.37 -6.89 -17.06
C ARG A 120 4.14 -6.28 -15.89
N MET A 121 3.86 -6.72 -14.67
CA MET A 121 4.46 -6.21 -13.43
C MET A 121 5.53 -7.13 -12.84
N ALA A 122 5.56 -8.41 -13.26
CA ALA A 122 6.54 -9.41 -12.88
C ALA A 122 7.83 -9.27 -13.71
#